data_AF-A0A2K6ERB9-F1
#
_entry.id   AF-A0A2K6ERB9-F1
#
_cell.length_a   1.000
_cell.length_b   1.000
_cell.length_c   1.000
_cell.angle_alpha   90.00
_cell.angle_beta   90.00
_cell.angle_gamma   90.00
#
_symmetry.space_group_name_H-M   'P 1'
#
loop_
_entity.id
_entity.type
_entity.pdbx_description
1 polymer ?
#
loop_
_entity_poly.entity_id
_entity_poly.type
_entity_poly.pdbx_seq_one_letter_code
_entity_poly.pdbx_strand_id
1 'polypeptide(L)'
;MAGLGRMPLLLLLLLLLLLPPRALGGTGEACEDHRECLSNCCVTNSVNPQKFCTPKTIFQKCLPWRRPRGHACKSHTQCQSSCCTRNSHSPEWFCTPKTIFLQCVPWRKPDGDFCERHDDCHSRCCIRLSEVSPYRCIPRTGLLAQCLPL
;
A
#
# COMPACT_ATOMS: atom_id res chain seq x y z
N MET A 1 68.53 11.55 10.25
CA MET A 1 67.58 10.70 11.00
C MET A 1 66.17 11.22 10.74
N ALA A 2 65.52 10.81 9.66
CA ALA A 2 64.19 11.28 9.28
C ALA A 2 63.36 10.07 8.87
N GLY A 3 62.57 9.52 9.80
CA GLY A 3 61.88 8.26 9.56
C GLY A 3 60.88 7.88 10.65
N LEU A 4 60.16 8.84 11.22
CA LEU A 4 59.18 8.56 12.30
C LEU A 4 57.75 9.10 12.02
N GLY A 5 57.48 9.61 10.81
CA GLY A 5 56.17 10.17 10.46
C GLY A 5 55.21 9.24 9.69
N ARG A 6 55.71 8.10 9.17
CA ARG A 6 54.93 7.19 8.31
C ARG A 6 54.30 6.01 9.05
N MET A 7 54.82 5.67 10.24
CA MET A 7 54.30 4.59 11.08
C MET A 7 52.88 4.81 11.62
N PRO A 8 52.46 6.01 12.06
CA PRO A 8 51.10 6.18 12.58
C PRO A 8 50.05 6.13 11.47
N LEU A 9 50.41 6.55 10.25
CA LEU A 9 49.50 6.56 9.10
C LEU A 9 49.23 5.14 8.58
N LEU A 10 50.29 4.30 8.54
CA LEU A 10 50.18 2.89 8.17
C LEU A 10 49.39 2.10 9.20
N LEU A 11 49.59 2.40 10.49
CA LEU A 11 48.83 1.80 11.59
C LEU A 11 47.34 2.21 11.52
N LEU A 12 47.05 3.48 11.20
CA LEU A 12 45.70 3.99 11.01
C LEU A 12 45.01 3.33 9.81
N LEU A 13 45.72 3.15 8.69
CA LEU A 13 45.23 2.41 7.52
C LEU A 13 44.98 0.93 7.83
N LEU A 14 45.86 0.28 8.59
CA LEU A 14 45.64 -1.09 9.06
C LEU A 14 44.41 -1.18 9.96
N LEU A 15 44.21 -0.23 10.88
CA LEU A 15 43.03 -0.15 11.74
C LEU A 15 41.74 0.04 10.93
N LEU A 16 41.76 0.85 9.88
CA LEU A 16 40.63 1.04 8.96
C LEU A 16 40.33 -0.23 8.13
N LEU A 17 41.35 -1.04 7.80
CA LEU A 17 41.21 -2.31 7.07
C LEU A 17 40.81 -3.49 7.99
N LEU A 18 41.16 -3.42 9.28
CA LEU A 18 40.80 -4.40 10.31
C LEU A 18 39.41 -4.17 10.89
N LEU A 19 38.86 -2.96 10.76
CA LEU A 19 37.42 -2.77 10.97
C LEU A 19 36.71 -3.53 9.85
N PRO A 20 35.89 -4.56 10.16
CA PRO A 20 35.09 -5.20 9.13
C PRO A 20 34.30 -4.09 8.45
N PRO A 21 34.32 -3.97 7.11
CA PRO A 21 33.36 -3.12 6.43
C PRO A 21 32.03 -3.61 6.96
N ARG A 22 31.30 -2.75 7.68
CA ARG A 22 29.93 -3.07 8.07
C ARG A 22 29.26 -3.35 6.74
N ALA A 23 29.02 -4.63 6.45
CA ALA A 23 28.39 -5.03 5.22
C ALA A 23 26.98 -4.46 5.34
N LEU A 24 26.80 -3.26 4.80
CA LEU A 24 25.54 -2.55 4.89
C LEU A 24 24.58 -3.31 3.99
N GLY A 25 23.56 -3.89 4.62
CA GLY A 25 22.62 -4.75 3.95
C GLY A 25 21.90 -4.00 2.83
N GLY A 26 21.80 -4.69 1.70
CA GLY A 26 21.04 -4.25 0.54
C GLY A 26 19.54 -4.23 0.82
N THR A 27 18.77 -3.63 -0.09
CA THR A 27 17.30 -3.64 0.01
C THR A 27 16.79 -5.08 0.05
N GLY A 28 15.95 -5.41 1.03
CA GLY A 28 15.40 -6.75 1.22
C GLY A 28 16.18 -7.64 2.18
N GLU A 29 17.35 -7.22 2.68
CA GLU A 29 18.07 -7.94 3.72
C GLU A 29 17.43 -7.72 5.10
N ALA A 30 17.47 -8.75 5.95
CA ALA A 30 16.99 -8.66 7.32
C ALA A 30 17.89 -7.68 8.11
N CYS A 31 17.27 -6.90 8.99
CA CYS A 31 17.98 -5.92 9.80
C CYS A 31 17.32 -5.78 11.17
N GLU A 32 18.07 -5.32 12.16
CA GLU A 32 17.49 -4.92 13.45
C GLU A 32 17.53 -3.40 13.65
N ASP A 33 18.63 -2.78 13.23
CA ASP A 33 18.88 -1.34 13.30
C ASP A 33 18.97 -0.67 11.92
N HIS A 34 18.59 0.61 11.86
CA HIS A 34 18.68 1.41 10.65
C HIS A 34 20.10 1.44 10.05
N ARG A 35 21.14 1.47 10.90
CA ARG A 35 22.54 1.62 10.49
C ARG A 35 23.11 0.38 9.81
N GLU A 36 22.41 -0.74 9.89
CA GLU A 36 22.75 -1.96 9.18
C GLU A 36 22.41 -1.86 7.69
N CYS A 37 21.49 -0.99 7.29
CA CYS A 37 21.06 -0.85 5.91
C CYS A 37 21.85 0.23 5.17
N LEU A 38 22.20 -0.01 3.90
CA LEU A 38 22.82 1.02 3.03
C LEU A 38 21.99 2.31 2.97
N SER A 39 20.67 2.15 2.94
CA SER A 39 19.69 3.24 2.93
C SER A 39 19.51 3.94 4.29
N ASN A 40 20.08 3.41 5.36
CA ASN A 40 19.79 3.77 6.75
C ASN A 40 18.29 3.60 7.12
N CYS A 41 17.61 2.61 6.55
CA CYS A 41 16.17 2.38 6.69
C CYS A 41 15.84 0.91 6.93
N CYS A 42 15.70 0.53 8.21
CA CYS A 42 15.24 -0.78 8.64
C CYS A 42 13.78 -0.68 9.10
N VAL A 43 12.87 -1.32 8.37
CA VAL A 43 11.42 -1.24 8.68
C VAL A 43 10.76 -2.59 8.52
N THR A 44 9.70 -2.84 9.28
CA THR A 44 8.85 -4.01 9.09
C THR A 44 8.19 -3.93 7.71
N ASN A 45 8.45 -4.91 6.84
CA ASN A 45 7.97 -4.93 5.44
C ASN A 45 6.84 -5.96 5.21
N SER A 46 6.21 -6.44 6.28
CA SER A 46 5.12 -7.42 6.19
C SER A 46 4.24 -7.38 7.43
N VAL A 47 3.21 -8.23 7.46
CA VAL A 47 2.40 -8.46 8.67
C VAL A 47 3.24 -9.15 9.76
N ASN A 48 4.31 -9.86 9.38
CA ASN A 48 5.24 -10.48 10.32
C ASN A 48 6.16 -9.38 10.91
N PRO A 49 6.44 -9.38 12.23
CA PRO A 49 7.34 -8.41 12.89
C PRO A 49 8.77 -8.31 12.34
N GLN A 50 9.19 -9.19 11.42
CA GLN A 50 10.50 -9.14 10.80
C GLN A 50 10.73 -7.82 10.04
N LYS A 51 11.89 -7.20 10.28
CA LYS A 51 12.30 -5.95 9.65
C LYS A 51 13.29 -6.24 8.52
N PHE A 52 13.21 -5.41 7.48
CA PHE A 52 14.06 -5.51 6.32
C PHE A 52 14.55 -4.13 5.90
N CYS A 53 15.70 -4.10 5.24
CA CYS A 53 16.25 -2.89 4.65
C CYS A 53 15.37 -2.43 3.48
N THR A 54 15.01 -1.15 3.48
CA THR A 54 14.15 -0.54 2.44
C THR A 54 14.77 0.72 1.89
N PRO A 55 14.46 1.12 0.64
CA PRO A 55 15.02 2.34 0.08
C PRO A 55 14.40 3.60 0.72
N LYS A 56 15.13 4.71 0.63
CA LYS A 56 14.61 6.03 1.00
C LYS A 56 13.78 6.62 -0.13
N THR A 57 12.78 7.40 0.25
CA THR A 57 12.08 8.31 -0.67
C THR A 57 13.01 9.46 -1.09
N ILE A 58 12.62 10.21 -2.13
CA ILE A 58 13.35 11.41 -2.58
C ILE A 58 13.49 12.48 -1.47
N PHE A 59 12.61 12.44 -0.47
CA PHE A 59 12.63 13.29 0.72
C PHE A 59 13.48 12.72 1.87
N GLN A 60 14.32 11.73 1.61
CA GLN A 60 15.18 11.03 2.58
C GLN A 60 14.43 10.32 3.73
N LYS A 61 13.12 10.15 3.63
CA LYS A 61 12.30 9.39 4.59
C LYS A 61 12.29 7.91 4.23
N CYS A 62 12.35 7.02 5.23
CA CYS A 62 12.14 5.59 5.01
C CYS A 62 10.73 5.34 4.47
N LEU A 63 10.62 4.39 3.55
CA LEU A 63 9.31 3.98 3.03
C LEU A 63 8.58 3.19 4.12
N PRO A 64 7.48 3.72 4.70
CA PRO A 64 6.70 2.93 5.63
C PRO A 64 6.06 1.78 4.85
N TRP A 65 6.11 0.59 5.42
CA TRP A 65 5.36 -0.52 4.86
C TRP A 65 3.86 -0.21 4.87
N ARG A 66 3.22 -0.60 3.78
CA ARG A 66 1.78 -0.46 3.60
C ARG A 66 1.21 -1.81 3.19
N ARG A 67 0.01 -2.10 3.67
CA ARG A 67 -0.76 -3.32 3.46
C ARG A 67 -1.09 -3.51 1.98
N PRO A 68 -0.90 -4.72 1.43
CA PRO A 68 -1.24 -5.03 0.04
C PRO A 68 -2.76 -5.24 -0.11
N ARG A 69 -3.21 -5.48 -1.35
CA ARG A 69 -4.63 -5.72 -1.67
C ARG A 69 -5.24 -6.85 -0.80
N GLY A 70 -6.51 -6.71 -0.45
CA GLY A 70 -7.28 -7.73 0.28
C GLY A 70 -7.07 -7.75 1.78
N HIS A 71 -6.09 -7.00 2.31
CA HIS A 71 -5.85 -6.92 3.74
C HIS A 71 -6.81 -5.94 4.42
N ALA A 72 -7.26 -6.29 5.63
CA ALA A 72 -8.06 -5.40 6.46
C ALA A 72 -7.32 -4.09 6.77
N CYS A 73 -8.05 -2.98 6.70
CA CYS A 73 -7.52 -1.63 6.89
C CYS A 73 -8.52 -0.76 7.65
N LYS A 74 -8.03 0.25 8.38
CA LYS A 74 -8.89 1.27 9.02
C LYS A 74 -8.77 2.64 8.37
N SER A 75 -7.70 2.87 7.62
CA SER A 75 -7.40 4.15 6.96
C SER A 75 -6.71 3.91 5.63
N HIS A 76 -6.96 4.80 4.68
CA HIS A 76 -6.36 4.79 3.34
C HIS A 76 -4.82 4.76 3.39
N THR A 77 -4.20 5.44 4.35
CA THR A 77 -2.73 5.50 4.47
C THR A 77 -2.08 4.15 4.77
N GLN A 78 -2.85 3.20 5.30
CA GLN A 78 -2.37 1.86 5.60
C GLN A 78 -2.21 1.02 4.35
N CYS A 79 -2.86 1.36 3.23
CA CYS A 79 -2.85 0.57 1.99
C CYS A 79 -1.81 1.11 1.01
N GLN A 80 -1.12 0.21 0.28
CA GLN A 80 -0.14 0.61 -0.75
C GLN A 80 -0.76 1.48 -1.83
N SER A 81 -1.99 1.13 -2.22
CA SER A 81 -2.82 1.86 -3.17
C SER A 81 -3.40 3.16 -2.62
N SER A 82 -3.26 3.44 -1.33
CA SER A 82 -4.00 4.49 -0.64
C SER A 82 -5.53 4.36 -0.74
N CYS A 83 -6.05 3.15 -0.99
CA CYS A 83 -7.49 2.86 -1.04
C CYS A 83 -7.86 1.81 -0.02
N CYS A 84 -8.65 2.21 0.97
CA CYS A 84 -9.27 1.35 1.97
C CYS A 84 -10.78 1.46 1.76
N THR A 85 -11.44 0.38 1.34
CA THR A 85 -12.87 0.39 0.98
C THR A 85 -13.58 -0.83 1.57
N ARG A 86 -14.88 -0.73 1.84
CA ARG A 86 -15.68 -1.85 2.37
C ARG A 86 -16.02 -2.89 1.29
N ASN A 87 -16.20 -4.17 1.66
CA ASN A 87 -16.71 -5.21 0.75
C ASN A 87 -18.23 -5.37 0.89
N SER A 88 -18.82 -6.21 0.06
CA SER A 88 -20.26 -6.37 -0.11
C SER A 88 -21.06 -6.85 1.07
N HIS A 89 -20.47 -7.76 1.85
CA HIS A 89 -21.19 -8.58 2.81
C HIS A 89 -20.62 -8.47 4.22
N SER A 90 -19.38 -8.02 4.37
CA SER A 90 -18.77 -7.76 5.67
C SER A 90 -18.70 -6.25 5.95
N PRO A 91 -18.92 -5.83 7.20
CA PRO A 91 -18.71 -4.44 7.61
C PRO A 91 -17.23 -4.02 7.54
N GLU A 92 -16.33 -4.96 7.21
CA GLU A 92 -14.89 -4.81 7.26
C GLU A 92 -14.34 -4.10 6.02
N TRP A 93 -13.36 -3.26 6.26
CA TRP A 93 -12.69 -2.46 5.24
C TRP A 93 -11.42 -3.15 4.80
N PHE A 94 -11.15 -3.18 3.51
CA PHE A 94 -9.99 -3.86 2.93
C PHE A 94 -9.28 -2.99 1.89
N CYS A 95 -7.99 -3.25 1.71
CA CYS A 95 -7.18 -2.54 0.73
C CYS A 95 -7.56 -2.94 -0.70
N THR A 96 -7.91 -1.96 -1.53
CA THR A 96 -8.28 -2.15 -2.95
C THR A 96 -7.31 -1.45 -3.88
N PRO A 97 -7.17 -1.87 -5.16
CA PRO A 97 -6.35 -1.13 -6.10
C PRO A 97 -7.00 0.19 -6.51
N LYS A 98 -6.18 1.12 -7.01
CA LYS A 98 -6.67 2.28 -7.76
C LYS A 98 -7.04 1.87 -9.18
N THR A 99 -7.97 2.61 -9.79
CA THR A 99 -8.20 2.53 -11.24
C THR A 99 -7.03 3.10 -12.03
N ILE A 100 -7.07 2.93 -13.35
CA ILE A 100 -6.17 3.62 -14.29
C ILE A 100 -6.19 5.15 -14.13
N PHE A 101 -7.29 5.72 -13.61
CA PHE A 101 -7.45 7.14 -13.31
C PHE A 101 -7.01 7.52 -11.89
N LEU A 102 -6.30 6.64 -11.18
CA LEU A 102 -5.83 6.83 -9.81
C LEU A 102 -6.95 7.04 -8.77
N GLN A 103 -8.17 6.62 -9.07
CA GLN A 103 -9.33 6.74 -8.18
C GLN A 103 -9.52 5.47 -7.36
N CYS A 104 -9.93 5.63 -6.09
CA CYS A 104 -10.41 4.51 -5.29
C CYS A 104 -11.85 4.23 -5.68
N VAL A 105 -12.14 3.01 -6.13
CA VAL A 105 -13.53 2.61 -6.42
C VAL A 105 -14.04 1.86 -5.21
N PRO A 106 -15.03 2.39 -4.48
CA PRO A 106 -15.69 1.63 -3.44
C PRO A 106 -16.35 0.41 -4.07
N TRP A 107 -16.40 -0.70 -3.33
CA TRP A 107 -17.22 -1.82 -3.75
C TRP A 107 -18.67 -1.35 -3.93
N ARG A 108 -19.34 -1.86 -4.97
CA ARG A 108 -20.75 -1.60 -5.24
C ARG A 108 -21.49 -2.92 -5.49
N LYS A 109 -22.77 -2.94 -5.15
CA LYS A 109 -23.69 -4.08 -5.26
C LYS A 109 -23.83 -4.58 -6.71
N PRO A 110 -23.79 -5.91 -6.94
CA PRO A 110 -24.06 -6.49 -8.25
C PRO A 110 -25.52 -6.26 -8.66
N ASP A 111 -25.80 -6.51 -9.94
CA ASP A 111 -27.17 -6.44 -10.46
C ASP A 111 -28.07 -7.47 -9.76
N GLY A 112 -29.30 -7.07 -9.43
CA GLY A 112 -30.30 -7.86 -8.70
C GLY A 112 -30.33 -7.63 -7.18
N ASP A 113 -29.25 -7.12 -6.59
CA ASP A 113 -29.16 -6.84 -5.15
C ASP A 113 -30.08 -5.69 -4.73
N PHE A 114 -30.57 -5.76 -3.48
CA PHE A 114 -31.35 -4.68 -2.87
C PHE A 114 -30.50 -3.42 -2.67
N CYS A 115 -31.04 -2.28 -3.04
CA CYS A 115 -30.36 -0.98 -2.95
C CYS A 115 -31.30 0.10 -2.41
N GLU A 116 -30.73 1.18 -1.89
CA GLU A 116 -31.47 2.37 -1.48
C GLU A 116 -31.10 3.58 -2.33
N ARG A 117 -29.84 3.64 -2.81
CA ARG A 117 -29.32 4.74 -3.62
C ARG A 117 -28.65 4.21 -4.88
N HIS A 118 -28.63 5.04 -5.92
CA HIS A 118 -27.93 4.74 -7.17
C HIS A 118 -26.47 4.35 -6.95
N ASP A 119 -25.73 5.09 -6.10
CA ASP A 119 -24.31 4.84 -5.84
C ASP A 119 -24.00 3.52 -5.12
N ASP A 120 -25.02 2.87 -4.57
CA ASP A 120 -24.85 1.57 -3.94
C ASP A 120 -24.63 0.47 -5.00
N CYS A 121 -25.06 0.68 -6.24
CA CYS A 121 -25.05 -0.30 -7.33
C CYS A 121 -23.87 -0.12 -8.29
N HIS A 122 -23.27 -1.21 -8.77
CA HIS A 122 -22.17 -1.17 -9.75
C HIS A 122 -22.56 -0.40 -11.01
N SER A 123 -23.78 -0.61 -11.49
CA SER A 123 -24.41 0.09 -12.61
C SER A 123 -24.75 1.56 -12.34
N ARG A 124 -24.61 2.03 -11.09
CA ARG A 124 -25.15 3.31 -10.59
C ARG A 124 -26.65 3.45 -10.82
N CYS A 125 -27.39 2.34 -10.83
CA CYS A 125 -28.81 2.31 -11.15
C CYS A 125 -29.56 1.50 -10.10
N CYS A 126 -30.32 2.20 -9.25
CA CYS A 126 -31.18 1.61 -8.24
C CYS A 126 -32.63 1.99 -8.54
N ILE A 127 -33.45 1.03 -8.96
CA ILE A 127 -34.83 1.30 -9.38
C ILE A 127 -35.78 0.21 -8.88
N ARG A 128 -37.08 0.52 -8.87
CA ARG A 128 -38.15 -0.45 -8.66
C ARG A 128 -38.78 -0.80 -10.01
N LEU A 129 -39.08 -2.08 -10.24
CA LEU A 129 -39.67 -2.57 -11.50
C LEU A 129 -41.21 -2.41 -11.53
N SER A 130 -41.85 -2.37 -10.38
CA SER A 130 -43.28 -2.13 -10.18
C SER A 130 -43.53 -1.37 -8.87
N GLU A 131 -44.76 -0.89 -8.66
CA GLU A 131 -45.10 -0.11 -7.46
C GLU A 131 -44.94 -0.86 -6.15
N VAL A 132 -45.08 -2.18 -6.20
CA VAL A 132 -45.02 -3.08 -5.04
C VAL A 132 -43.66 -3.73 -4.87
N SER A 133 -42.77 -3.58 -5.87
CA SER A 133 -41.45 -4.20 -5.85
C SER A 133 -40.43 -3.41 -5.02
N PRO A 134 -39.51 -4.09 -4.33
CA PRO A 134 -38.37 -3.44 -3.67
C PRO A 134 -37.37 -2.91 -4.70
N TYR A 135 -36.61 -1.87 -4.32
CA TYR A 135 -35.54 -1.30 -5.12
C TYR A 135 -34.40 -2.29 -5.31
N ARG A 136 -33.92 -2.41 -6.55
CA ARG A 136 -32.83 -3.32 -6.94
C ARG A 136 -31.84 -2.65 -7.89
N CYS A 137 -30.61 -3.14 -7.83
CA CYS A 137 -29.58 -2.78 -8.80
C CYS A 137 -29.91 -3.38 -10.17
N ILE A 138 -29.91 -2.56 -11.22
CA ILE A 138 -30.26 -2.99 -12.59
C ILE A 138 -29.10 -2.63 -13.53
N PRO A 139 -28.74 -3.47 -14.52
CA PRO A 139 -27.69 -3.15 -15.47
C PRO A 139 -28.07 -1.97 -16.37
N ARG A 140 -27.08 -1.16 -16.74
CA ARG A 140 -27.24 -0.10 -17.75
C ARG A 140 -27.13 -0.66 -19.18
N THR A 141 -28.03 -1.57 -19.54
CA THR A 141 -28.03 -2.22 -20.86
C THR A 141 -29.38 -2.06 -21.55
N GLY A 142 -29.38 -1.63 -22.82
CA GLY A 142 -30.57 -1.59 -23.68
C GLY A 142 -30.95 -0.21 -24.22
N LEU A 143 -31.94 -0.18 -25.13
CA LEU A 143 -32.48 1.02 -25.80
C LEU A 143 -33.35 1.89 -24.87
N LEU A 144 -33.88 1.32 -23.79
CA LEU A 144 -34.72 1.97 -22.78
C LEU A 144 -33.93 2.16 -21.49
N ALA A 145 -32.99 3.11 -21.49
CA ALA A 145 -32.15 3.40 -20.33
C ALA A 145 -32.96 4.15 -19.24
N GLN A 146 -33.53 3.42 -18.28
CA GLN A 146 -34.21 4.01 -17.11
C GLN A 146 -33.25 4.73 -16.14
N CYS A 147 -31.94 4.51 -16.31
CA CYS A 147 -30.89 5.17 -15.54
C CYS A 147 -29.93 5.89 -16.49
N LEU A 148 -30.42 6.90 -17.20
CA LEU A 148 -29.56 7.83 -17.94
C LEU A 148 -28.62 8.55 -16.96
N PRO A 149 -27.34 8.74 -17.31
CA PRO A 149 -26.44 9.60 -16.54
C PRO A 149 -26.91 11.05 -16.66
N LEU A 150 -27.10 11.72 -15.52
CA LEU A 150 -27.09 13.19 -15.45
C LEU A 150 -25.64 13.68 -15.53
#